data_AF-A0A932GW75-F1
#
_entry.id   AF-A0A932GW75-F1
#
_cell.length_a   1.000
_cell.length_b   1.000
_cell.length_c   1.000
_cell.angle_alpha   90.00
_cell.angle_beta   90.00
_cell.angle_gamma   90.00
#
_symmetry.space_group_name_H-M   'P 1'
#
loop_
_entity.id
_entity.type
_entity.pdbx_description
1 polymer ?
#
loop_
_entity_poly.entity_id
_entity_poly.type
_entity_poly.pdbx_seq_one_letter_code
_entity_poly.pdbx_strand_id
1 'polypeptide(L)'
;MLNGTSAAVRFYAAGTTGTFAQRIIESPNDLMNAIREKTTEDFRNKYRSVDMLLVDDVQFFSGKKQTGENFFHTFDELYNADHQIAITSDRPPKSIPLLPARLSSRFEWGLITDMQPPDFETRLAILQAKAKQDGVNVSADVLEFIALQVQQHIRALEGSLNRVLAYARLIRTTLTTELAAQALKDIAGNQPQAAPTTPGLIIEAIVNSFQLTPSDLKGRKRDQATALARQVAMYFMRQETDYSLSEIGRELGGRSPATVSHAYQKIASDISNNPPLRRKILEIQQRIKSLPENEPRL
;
A
#
# COMPACT_ATOMS: atom_id res chain seq x y z
N MET A 1 -0.28 -5.23 -26.97
CA MET A 1 -0.28 -5.41 -25.51
C MET A 1 0.49 -4.24 -24.90
N LEU A 2 -0.22 -3.16 -24.57
CA LEU A 2 0.31 -1.98 -23.89
C LEU A 2 -0.67 -1.73 -22.73
N ASN A 3 -0.38 -2.29 -21.57
CA ASN A 3 -1.17 -2.10 -20.35
C ASN A 3 -0.31 -1.33 -19.35
N GLY A 4 -0.35 0.00 -19.44
CA GLY A 4 0.18 0.93 -18.45
C GLY A 4 -0.96 1.79 -17.92
N THR A 5 -1.64 1.34 -16.88
CA THR A 5 -2.57 2.18 -16.12
C THR A 5 -1.73 3.18 -15.33
N SER A 6 -1.58 4.39 -15.87
CA SER A 6 -1.01 5.53 -15.17
C SER A 6 -1.98 5.98 -14.08
N ALA A 7 -1.54 5.96 -12.83
CA ALA A 7 -2.28 6.57 -11.73
C ALA A 7 -2.23 8.10 -11.91
N ALA A 8 -3.40 8.74 -11.93
CA ALA A 8 -3.51 10.17 -12.12
C ALA A 8 -2.80 10.93 -10.98
N VAL A 9 -1.65 11.52 -11.28
CA VAL A 9 -1.00 12.50 -10.41
C VAL A 9 -1.45 13.89 -10.87
N ARG A 10 -2.34 14.53 -10.09
CA ARG A 10 -2.65 15.96 -10.26
C ARG A 10 -1.52 16.78 -9.63
N PHE A 11 -0.76 17.48 -10.44
CA PHE A 11 0.16 18.52 -9.99
C PHE A 11 -0.56 19.87 -10.01
N TYR A 12 -0.56 20.58 -8.87
CA TYR A 12 -0.88 22.00 -8.83
C TYR A 12 0.36 22.77 -9.24
N ALA A 13 0.39 23.28 -10.48
CA ALA A 13 1.34 24.33 -10.85
C ALA A 13 0.81 25.66 -10.30
N ALA A 14 1.62 26.35 -9.50
CA ALA A 14 1.35 27.72 -9.14
C ALA A 14 1.51 28.60 -10.38
N GLY A 15 0.38 29.02 -10.96
CA GLY A 15 0.27 30.17 -11.85
C GLY A 15 0.86 30.01 -13.24
N THR A 16 0.06 29.50 -14.19
CA THR A 16 -0.02 30.07 -15.55
C THR A 16 -1.25 29.51 -16.27
N THR A 17 -2.17 30.40 -16.64
CA THR A 17 -3.25 30.16 -17.59
C THR A 17 -2.64 30.05 -19.00
N GLY A 18 -2.46 28.83 -19.49
CA GLY A 18 -1.96 28.58 -20.85
C GLY A 18 -2.56 27.29 -21.43
N THR A 19 -2.91 27.33 -22.70
CA THR A 19 -3.53 26.25 -23.46
C THR A 19 -2.56 25.06 -23.59
N PHE A 20 -2.77 23.99 -22.81
CA PHE A 20 -1.94 22.78 -22.82
C PHE A 20 -2.01 22.05 -24.17
N ALA A 21 -0.93 22.08 -24.96
CA ALA A 21 -0.76 21.17 -26.08
C ALA A 21 -0.09 19.89 -25.58
N GLN A 22 -0.87 18.85 -25.27
CA GLN A 22 -0.35 17.56 -24.82
C GLN A 22 0.46 16.86 -25.92
N ARG A 23 1.78 17.05 -25.91
CA ARG A 23 2.74 16.12 -26.50
C ARG A 23 3.48 15.40 -25.37
N ILE A 24 2.88 14.30 -24.92
CA ILE A 24 3.42 13.43 -23.87
C ILE A 24 4.33 12.38 -24.53
N ILE A 25 5.46 12.08 -23.89
CA ILE A 25 6.33 10.98 -24.29
C ILE A 25 6.10 9.85 -23.29
N GLU A 26 5.35 8.85 -23.72
CA GLU A 26 4.74 7.85 -22.83
C GLU A 26 5.65 6.67 -22.48
N SER A 27 6.87 6.58 -23.04
CA SER A 27 7.70 5.40 -22.87
C SER A 27 9.19 5.70 -22.70
N PRO A 28 9.82 5.22 -21.61
CA PRO A 28 11.27 5.21 -21.46
C PRO A 28 11.96 4.49 -22.63
N ASN A 29 11.31 3.51 -23.28
CA ASN A 29 11.84 2.83 -24.46
C ASN A 29 11.82 3.71 -25.71
N ASP A 30 10.83 4.57 -25.89
CA ASP A 30 10.80 5.52 -27.02
C ASP A 30 11.83 6.64 -26.83
N LEU A 31 11.97 7.11 -25.59
CA LEU A 31 13.07 7.99 -25.19
C LEU A 31 14.43 7.30 -25.41
N MET A 32 14.58 6.04 -24.97
CA MET A 32 15.82 5.26 -25.13
C MET A 32 16.16 4.97 -26.61
N ASN A 33 15.17 4.68 -27.44
CA ASN A 33 15.34 4.47 -28.88
C ASN A 33 15.74 5.77 -29.58
N ALA A 34 15.05 6.87 -29.27
CA ALA A 34 15.38 8.19 -29.82
C ALA A 34 16.76 8.70 -29.36
N ILE A 35 17.18 8.37 -28.12
CA ILE A 35 18.51 8.65 -27.57
C ILE A 35 19.61 7.80 -28.23
N ARG A 36 19.29 6.56 -28.65
CA ARG A 36 20.23 5.61 -29.28
C ARG A 36 20.53 5.95 -30.74
N GLU A 37 19.55 6.44 -31.50
CA GLU A 37 19.66 6.61 -32.96
C GLU A 37 20.47 7.83 -33.43
N LYS A 38 21.03 8.65 -32.54
CA LYS A 38 21.98 9.74 -32.89
C LYS A 38 21.48 10.76 -33.95
N THR A 39 20.18 10.98 -34.12
CA THR A 39 19.67 12.18 -34.81
C THR A 39 19.42 13.29 -33.79
N THR A 40 20.49 13.96 -33.39
CA THR A 40 20.48 15.02 -32.36
C THR A 40 19.54 16.17 -32.71
N GLU A 41 19.22 16.37 -33.99
CA GLU A 41 18.39 17.48 -34.47
C GLU A 41 16.88 17.17 -34.38
N ASP A 42 16.43 16.01 -34.86
CA ASP A 42 15.03 15.57 -34.74
C ASP A 42 14.64 15.35 -33.27
N PHE A 43 15.56 14.84 -32.47
CA PHE A 43 15.40 14.73 -31.02
C PHE A 43 15.28 16.13 -30.38
N ARG A 44 16.20 17.07 -30.68
CA ARG A 44 16.09 18.43 -30.12
C ARG A 44 14.79 19.12 -30.52
N ASN A 45 14.36 18.99 -31.77
CA ASN A 45 13.14 19.62 -32.26
C ASN A 45 11.87 19.00 -31.66
N LYS A 46 11.84 17.66 -31.49
CA LYS A 46 10.70 16.97 -30.89
C LYS A 46 10.52 17.31 -29.41
N TYR A 47 11.61 17.45 -28.66
CA TYR A 47 11.56 17.63 -27.20
C TYR A 47 11.57 19.10 -26.77
N ARG A 48 12.14 20.04 -27.53
CA ARG A 48 12.06 21.49 -27.20
C ARG A 48 10.65 22.09 -27.36
N SER A 49 9.76 21.38 -28.06
CA SER A 49 8.38 21.83 -28.34
C SER A 49 7.34 21.39 -27.29
N VAL A 50 7.74 20.70 -26.22
CA VAL A 50 6.80 20.22 -25.19
C VAL A 50 6.71 21.23 -24.05
N ASP A 51 5.54 21.45 -23.46
CA ASP A 51 5.43 22.30 -22.25
C ASP A 51 5.84 21.55 -20.97
N MET A 52 5.80 20.21 -21.02
CA MET A 52 6.10 19.32 -19.90
C MET A 52 6.79 18.03 -20.35
N LEU A 53 7.82 17.60 -19.62
CA LEU A 53 8.45 16.30 -19.73
C LEU A 53 8.02 15.39 -18.57
N LEU A 54 7.44 14.24 -18.91
CA LEU A 54 7.13 13.16 -17.97
C LEU A 54 8.13 12.03 -18.18
N VAL A 55 8.78 11.58 -17.10
CA VAL A 55 9.72 10.46 -17.14
C VAL A 55 9.35 9.45 -16.07
N ASP A 56 8.94 8.26 -16.49
CA ASP A 56 8.65 7.16 -15.58
C ASP A 56 9.91 6.33 -15.32
N ASP A 57 10.06 5.81 -14.10
CA ASP A 57 11.07 4.81 -13.71
C ASP A 57 12.54 5.18 -14.03
N VAL A 58 13.04 6.32 -13.54
CA VAL A 58 14.42 6.76 -13.83
C VAL A 58 15.52 5.85 -13.29
N GLN A 59 15.20 4.91 -12.42
CA GLN A 59 16.09 3.83 -12.01
C GLN A 59 16.61 3.00 -13.19
N PHE A 60 15.89 2.96 -14.33
CA PHE A 60 16.34 2.28 -15.54
C PHE A 60 17.56 2.92 -16.22
N PHE A 61 17.99 4.12 -15.80
CA PHE A 61 19.26 4.73 -16.21
C PHE A 61 20.48 4.15 -15.48
N SER A 62 20.27 3.41 -14.39
CA SER A 62 21.32 2.73 -13.64
C SER A 62 22.23 1.91 -14.56
N GLY A 63 23.53 2.19 -14.52
CA GLY A 63 24.54 1.47 -15.33
C GLY A 63 24.55 1.82 -16.83
N LYS A 64 23.57 2.58 -17.34
CA LYS A 64 23.49 3.00 -18.74
C LYS A 64 24.10 4.39 -18.94
N LYS A 65 25.44 4.48 -18.85
CA LYS A 65 26.18 5.77 -18.88
C LYS A 65 25.76 6.68 -20.03
N GLN A 66 25.77 6.20 -21.27
CA GLN A 66 25.39 7.01 -22.44
C GLN A 66 23.95 7.51 -22.39
N THR A 67 23.01 6.68 -21.94
CA THR A 67 21.60 7.08 -21.78
C THR A 67 21.45 8.14 -20.70
N GLY A 68 22.13 7.99 -19.57
CA GLY A 68 22.14 8.99 -18.51
C GLY A 68 22.77 10.32 -18.94
N GLU A 69 23.84 10.28 -19.73
CA GLU A 69 24.46 11.49 -20.28
C GLU A 69 23.51 12.25 -21.22
N ASN A 70 22.89 11.55 -22.16
CA ASN A 70 21.95 12.16 -23.10
C ASN A 70 20.70 12.71 -22.40
N PHE A 71 20.19 11.98 -21.40
CA PHE A 71 19.08 12.46 -20.57
C PHE A 71 19.45 13.73 -19.79
N PHE A 72 20.65 13.79 -19.21
CA PHE A 72 21.12 14.98 -18.50
C PHE A 72 21.13 16.22 -19.40
N HIS A 73 21.62 16.13 -20.63
CA HIS A 73 21.58 17.27 -21.56
C HIS A 73 20.15 17.70 -21.90
N THR A 74 19.24 16.72 -22.06
CA THR A 74 17.83 17.00 -22.32
C THR A 74 17.17 17.69 -21.13
N PHE A 75 17.43 17.19 -19.91
CA PHE A 75 16.96 17.79 -18.68
C PHE A 75 17.44 19.23 -18.54
N ASP A 76 18.73 19.49 -18.76
CA ASP A 76 19.31 20.84 -18.66
C ASP A 76 18.70 21.80 -19.68
N GLU A 77 18.54 21.38 -20.93
CA GLU A 77 17.95 22.21 -21.98
C GLU A 77 16.49 22.58 -21.63
N LEU A 78 15.70 21.63 -21.14
CA LEU A 78 14.29 21.85 -20.78
C LEU A 78 14.14 22.68 -19.49
N TYR A 79 14.94 22.37 -18.48
CA TYR A 79 14.93 23.11 -17.21
C TYR A 79 15.30 24.58 -17.43
N ASN A 80 16.32 24.86 -18.25
CA ASN A 80 16.74 26.23 -18.56
C ASN A 80 15.75 26.97 -19.48
N ALA A 81 14.82 26.26 -20.11
CA ALA A 81 13.77 26.83 -20.93
C ALA A 81 12.45 27.04 -20.15
N ASP A 82 12.46 26.81 -18.82
CA ASP A 82 11.30 26.88 -17.92
C ASP A 82 10.20 25.84 -18.20
N HIS A 83 10.56 24.72 -18.81
CA HIS A 83 9.63 23.62 -19.08
C HIS A 83 9.39 22.79 -17.81
N GLN A 84 8.16 22.34 -17.60
CA GLN A 84 7.85 21.53 -16.42
C GLN A 84 8.39 20.11 -16.55
N ILE A 85 9.01 19.56 -15.51
CA ILE A 85 9.56 18.20 -15.53
C ILE A 85 8.98 17.43 -14.35
N ALA A 86 8.38 16.26 -14.61
CA ALA A 86 7.97 15.33 -13.56
C ALA A 86 8.61 13.97 -13.79
N ILE A 87 9.11 13.40 -12.70
CA ILE A 87 9.92 12.19 -12.70
C ILE A 87 9.37 11.25 -11.63
N THR A 88 9.31 9.95 -11.94
CA THR A 88 9.02 8.91 -10.96
C THR A 88 10.24 8.01 -10.76
N SER A 89 10.33 7.42 -9.57
CA SER A 89 11.41 6.50 -9.22
C SER A 89 10.96 5.53 -8.13
N ASP A 90 11.37 4.28 -8.22
CA ASP A 90 11.13 3.28 -7.16
C ASP A 90 11.86 3.58 -5.84
N ARG A 91 12.90 4.42 -5.90
CA ARG A 91 13.78 4.71 -4.78
C ARG A 91 14.18 6.18 -4.79
N PRO A 92 14.45 6.79 -3.61
CA PRO A 92 14.98 8.13 -3.54
C PRO A 92 16.22 8.33 -4.44
N PRO A 93 16.42 9.51 -5.05
CA PRO A 93 17.52 9.75 -6.00
C PRO A 93 18.89 9.27 -5.52
N LYS A 94 19.22 9.51 -4.25
CA LYS A 94 20.49 9.10 -3.60
C LYS A 94 20.69 7.58 -3.49
N SER A 95 19.63 6.79 -3.49
CA SER A 95 19.70 5.33 -3.33
C SER A 95 19.51 4.55 -4.64
N ILE A 96 19.42 5.26 -5.77
CA ILE A 96 19.42 4.65 -7.11
C ILE A 96 20.86 4.21 -7.43
N PRO A 97 21.13 2.89 -7.52
CA PRO A 97 22.48 2.40 -7.78
C PRO A 97 23.00 2.90 -9.13
N LEU A 98 24.29 3.20 -9.24
CA LEU A 98 24.95 3.56 -10.51
C LEU A 98 24.28 4.72 -11.28
N LEU A 99 23.45 5.53 -10.62
CA LEU A 99 22.97 6.78 -11.17
C LEU A 99 24.10 7.82 -11.12
N PRO A 100 24.38 8.55 -12.22
CA PRO A 100 25.35 9.62 -12.18
C PRO A 100 25.05 10.65 -11.09
N ALA A 101 26.04 10.99 -10.26
CA ALA A 101 25.86 11.91 -9.12
C ALA A 101 25.24 13.26 -9.51
N ARG A 102 25.55 13.74 -10.72
CA ARG A 102 24.97 14.97 -11.26
C ARG A 102 23.47 14.85 -11.52
N LEU A 103 22.96 13.71 -12.02
CA LEU A 103 21.53 13.47 -12.20
C LEU A 103 20.84 13.38 -10.84
N SER A 104 21.43 12.64 -9.89
CA SER A 104 20.92 12.59 -8.52
C SER A 104 20.79 14.00 -7.93
N SER A 105 21.79 14.86 -8.12
CA SER A 105 21.76 16.24 -7.62
C SER A 105 20.63 17.06 -8.24
N ARG A 106 20.40 16.91 -9.56
CA ARG A 106 19.30 17.63 -10.23
C ARG A 106 17.92 17.16 -9.80
N PHE A 107 17.75 15.86 -9.56
CA PHE A 107 16.49 15.33 -9.05
C PHE A 107 16.18 15.87 -7.64
N GLU A 108 17.22 16.13 -6.83
CA GLU A 108 17.07 16.70 -5.50
C GLU A 108 16.77 18.20 -5.47
N TRP A 109 16.96 18.92 -6.57
CA TRP A 109 16.61 20.35 -6.65
C TRP A 109 15.12 20.59 -6.77
N GLY A 110 14.35 19.58 -7.20
CA GLY A 110 12.91 19.65 -7.36
C GLY A 110 12.12 19.31 -6.10
N LEU A 111 10.80 19.32 -6.24
CA LEU A 111 9.90 18.80 -5.20
C LEU A 111 9.95 17.27 -5.19
N ILE A 112 10.51 16.71 -4.12
CA ILE A 112 10.46 15.27 -3.87
C ILE A 112 9.23 14.97 -3.01
N THR A 113 8.34 14.12 -3.52
CA THR A 113 7.22 13.59 -2.75
C THR A 113 7.28 12.07 -2.76
N ASP A 114 7.08 11.47 -1.58
CA ASP A 114 6.98 10.03 -1.45
C ASP A 114 5.53 9.58 -1.69
N MET A 115 5.34 8.47 -2.40
CA MET A 115 4.01 7.91 -2.69
C MET A 115 3.75 6.75 -1.74
N GLN A 116 2.94 7.02 -0.71
CA GLN A 116 2.56 5.99 0.26
C GLN A 116 1.48 5.05 -0.31
N PRO A 117 1.44 3.79 0.16
CA PRO A 117 0.30 2.92 -0.09
C PRO A 117 -1.02 3.59 0.33
N PRO A 118 -2.10 3.42 -0.45
CA PRO A 118 -3.38 4.03 -0.15
C PRO A 118 -3.97 3.48 1.15
N ASP A 119 -4.58 4.34 1.95
CA ASP A 119 -5.34 3.95 3.13
C ASP A 119 -6.65 3.24 2.74
N PHE A 120 -7.39 2.73 3.73
CA PHE A 120 -8.61 1.97 3.48
C PHE A 120 -9.64 2.76 2.66
N GLU A 121 -9.89 4.02 3.03
CA GLU A 121 -10.86 4.90 2.36
C GLU A 121 -10.46 5.15 0.90
N THR A 122 -9.17 5.39 0.66
CA THR A 122 -8.61 5.58 -0.68
C THR A 122 -8.72 4.29 -1.50
N ARG A 123 -8.42 3.11 -0.91
CA ARG A 123 -8.60 1.82 -1.60
C ARG A 123 -10.06 1.59 -1.98
N LEU A 124 -10.99 1.86 -1.08
CA LEU A 124 -12.42 1.73 -1.36
C LEU A 124 -12.86 2.67 -2.48
N ALA A 125 -12.42 3.93 -2.45
CA ALA A 125 -12.71 4.91 -3.49
C ALA A 125 -12.14 4.50 -4.86
N ILE A 126 -10.92 3.95 -4.90
CA ILE A 126 -10.31 3.41 -6.12
C ILE A 126 -11.16 2.27 -6.68
N LEU A 127 -11.54 1.31 -5.83
CA LEU A 127 -12.36 0.16 -6.24
C LEU A 127 -13.74 0.59 -6.77
N GLN A 128 -14.39 1.55 -6.11
CA GLN A 128 -15.67 2.13 -6.56
C GLN A 128 -15.53 2.84 -7.90
N ALA A 129 -14.49 3.67 -8.06
CA ALA A 129 -14.22 4.37 -9.31
C ALA A 129 -13.95 3.37 -10.45
N LYS A 130 -13.18 2.31 -10.16
CA LYS A 130 -12.87 1.26 -11.13
C LYS A 130 -14.11 0.47 -11.55
N ALA A 131 -14.92 0.02 -10.59
CA ALA A 131 -16.17 -0.69 -10.88
C ALA A 131 -17.13 0.16 -11.73
N LYS A 132 -17.24 1.46 -11.42
CA LYS A 132 -18.04 2.41 -12.19
C LYS A 132 -17.49 2.62 -13.60
N GLN A 133 -16.18 2.77 -13.76
CA GLN A 133 -15.51 2.93 -15.05
C GLN A 133 -15.73 1.70 -15.94
N ASP A 134 -15.67 0.51 -15.37
CA ASP A 134 -15.85 -0.76 -16.07
C ASP A 134 -17.34 -1.12 -16.30
N GLY A 135 -18.27 -0.27 -15.84
CA GLY A 135 -19.71 -0.44 -16.00
C GLY A 135 -20.29 -1.64 -15.26
N VAL A 136 -19.60 -2.11 -14.22
CA VAL A 136 -20.01 -3.27 -13.42
C VAL A 136 -20.67 -2.84 -12.12
N ASN A 137 -21.83 -3.42 -11.82
CA ASN A 137 -22.49 -3.19 -10.53
C ASN A 137 -21.91 -4.16 -9.50
N VAL A 138 -21.20 -3.61 -8.51
CA VAL A 138 -20.61 -4.36 -7.40
C VAL A 138 -21.15 -3.77 -6.11
N SER A 139 -21.64 -4.62 -5.19
CA SER A 139 -22.14 -4.17 -3.90
C SER A 139 -21.02 -3.58 -3.03
N ALA A 140 -21.38 -2.61 -2.18
CA ALA A 140 -20.44 -1.97 -1.26
C ALA A 140 -19.69 -2.99 -0.40
N ASP A 141 -20.40 -3.97 0.15
CA ASP A 141 -19.83 -5.02 1.01
C ASP A 141 -18.70 -5.82 0.32
N VAL A 142 -18.81 -6.07 -0.99
CA VAL A 142 -17.78 -6.77 -1.75
C VAL A 142 -16.56 -5.87 -1.98
N LEU A 143 -16.77 -4.59 -2.28
CA LEU A 143 -15.66 -3.63 -2.43
C LEU A 143 -14.94 -3.40 -1.11
N GLU A 144 -15.67 -3.27 -0.01
CA GLU A 144 -15.11 -3.18 1.34
C GLU A 144 -14.30 -4.43 1.69
N PHE A 145 -14.85 -5.62 1.39
CA PHE A 145 -14.13 -6.88 1.59
C PHE A 145 -12.80 -6.90 0.82
N ILE A 146 -12.80 -6.55 -0.47
CA ILE A 146 -11.58 -6.50 -1.28
C ILE A 146 -10.59 -5.47 -0.71
N ALA A 147 -11.05 -4.28 -0.32
CA ALA A 147 -10.21 -3.24 0.28
C ALA A 147 -9.59 -3.64 1.63
N LEU A 148 -10.27 -4.50 2.40
CA LEU A 148 -9.74 -5.07 3.65
C LEU A 148 -8.71 -6.17 3.38
N GLN A 149 -8.93 -7.03 2.39
CA GLN A 149 -8.02 -8.13 2.08
C GLN A 149 -6.75 -7.68 1.36
N VAL A 150 -6.85 -6.67 0.47
CA VAL A 150 -5.76 -6.27 -0.41
C VAL A 150 -5.17 -4.94 0.02
N GLN A 151 -4.09 -5.02 0.79
CA GLN A 151 -3.46 -3.85 1.44
C GLN A 151 -2.12 -3.44 0.80
N GLN A 152 -1.74 -4.07 -0.31
CA GLN A 152 -0.42 -3.94 -0.93
C GLN A 152 -0.30 -2.63 -1.74
N HIS A 153 -0.59 -2.70 -3.04
CA HIS A 153 -0.49 -1.58 -3.97
C HIS A 153 -1.70 -1.58 -4.92
N ILE A 154 -1.95 -0.43 -5.56
CA ILE A 154 -3.12 -0.20 -6.41
C ILE A 154 -3.27 -1.28 -7.48
N ARG A 155 -2.16 -1.74 -8.11
CA ARG A 155 -2.23 -2.83 -9.11
C ARG A 155 -2.76 -4.15 -8.54
N ALA A 156 -2.39 -4.51 -7.31
CA ALA A 156 -2.90 -5.72 -6.67
C ALA A 156 -4.38 -5.56 -6.31
N LEU A 157 -4.79 -4.36 -5.89
CA LEU A 157 -6.17 -4.00 -5.58
C LEU A 157 -7.07 -4.13 -6.81
N GLU A 158 -6.69 -3.49 -7.92
CA GLU A 158 -7.41 -3.59 -9.20
C GLU A 158 -7.39 -5.02 -9.76
N GLY A 159 -6.24 -5.71 -9.68
CA GLY A 159 -6.11 -7.10 -10.11
C GLY A 159 -7.05 -8.03 -9.33
N SER A 160 -7.23 -7.79 -8.04
CA SER A 160 -8.14 -8.54 -7.18
C SER A 160 -9.60 -8.31 -7.56
N LEU A 161 -10.00 -7.05 -7.81
CA LEU A 161 -11.33 -6.74 -8.33
C LEU A 161 -11.59 -7.46 -9.67
N ASN A 162 -10.65 -7.34 -10.61
CA ASN A 162 -10.74 -8.01 -11.91
C ASN A 162 -10.90 -9.53 -11.77
N ARG A 163 -10.16 -10.14 -10.84
CA ARG A 163 -10.24 -11.58 -10.56
C ARG A 163 -11.59 -11.97 -9.98
N VAL A 164 -12.11 -11.23 -9.00
CA VAL A 164 -13.45 -11.47 -8.43
C VAL A 164 -14.53 -11.38 -9.50
N LEU A 165 -14.48 -10.34 -10.34
CA LEU A 165 -15.41 -10.16 -11.47
C LEU A 165 -15.31 -11.31 -12.48
N ALA A 166 -14.10 -11.70 -12.86
CA ALA A 166 -13.88 -12.80 -13.79
C ALA A 166 -14.38 -14.14 -13.24
N TYR A 167 -14.15 -14.41 -11.95
CA TYR A 167 -14.59 -15.62 -11.28
C TYR A 167 -16.12 -15.72 -11.22
N ALA A 168 -16.80 -14.63 -10.87
CA ALA A 168 -18.25 -14.57 -10.87
C ALA A 168 -18.84 -14.81 -12.27
N ARG A 169 -18.23 -14.21 -13.31
CA ARG A 169 -18.62 -14.44 -14.71
C ARG A 169 -18.44 -15.90 -15.13
N LEU A 170 -17.37 -16.55 -14.70
CA LEU A 170 -17.09 -17.95 -15.00
C LEU A 170 -18.13 -18.89 -14.41
N ILE A 171 -18.53 -18.66 -13.15
CA ILE A 171 -19.50 -19.51 -12.42
C ILE A 171 -20.95 -19.08 -12.70
N ARG A 172 -21.14 -17.93 -13.37
CA ARG A 172 -22.45 -17.34 -13.71
C ARG A 172 -23.32 -17.09 -12.48
N THR A 173 -22.70 -16.64 -11.41
CA THR A 173 -23.35 -16.33 -10.14
C THR A 173 -23.27 -14.84 -9.84
N THR A 174 -24.19 -14.36 -9.02
CA THR A 174 -24.17 -12.99 -8.51
C THR A 174 -22.93 -12.78 -7.64
N LEU A 175 -22.36 -11.58 -7.70
CA LEU A 175 -21.22 -11.22 -6.87
C LEU A 175 -21.66 -11.19 -5.40
N THR A 176 -21.00 -11.98 -4.54
CA THR A 176 -21.18 -11.94 -3.08
C THR A 176 -19.82 -11.92 -2.39
N THR A 177 -19.81 -11.56 -1.10
CA THR A 177 -18.60 -11.56 -0.27
C THR A 177 -17.95 -12.94 -0.18
N GLU A 178 -18.75 -14.00 -0.14
CA GLU A 178 -18.28 -15.40 -0.07
C GLU A 178 -17.59 -15.80 -1.37
N LEU A 179 -18.17 -15.42 -2.51
CA LEU A 179 -17.58 -15.67 -3.82
C LEU A 179 -16.30 -14.84 -4.02
N ALA A 180 -16.27 -13.61 -3.52
CA ALA A 180 -15.05 -12.81 -3.50
C ALA A 180 -13.96 -13.48 -2.65
N ALA A 181 -14.30 -14.02 -1.47
CA ALA A 181 -13.37 -14.76 -0.63
C ALA A 181 -12.83 -16.02 -1.33
N GLN A 182 -13.68 -16.76 -2.03
CA GLN A 182 -13.26 -17.93 -2.82
C GLN A 182 -12.35 -17.50 -3.98
N ALA A 183 -12.71 -16.46 -4.70
CA ALA A 183 -11.91 -15.94 -5.80
C ALA A 183 -10.53 -15.51 -5.31
N LEU A 184 -10.41 -14.90 -4.13
CA LEU A 184 -9.15 -14.38 -3.60
C LEU A 184 -8.30 -15.41 -2.83
N LYS A 185 -8.82 -16.62 -2.53
CA LYS A 185 -8.11 -17.65 -1.75
C LYS A 185 -6.72 -18.01 -2.29
N ASP A 186 -6.52 -18.05 -3.61
CA ASP A 186 -5.19 -18.42 -4.16
C ASP A 186 -4.18 -17.25 -4.15
N ILE A 187 -4.62 -16.00 -3.93
CA ILE A 187 -3.70 -14.88 -3.78
C ILE A 187 -2.96 -14.96 -2.43
N ALA A 188 -3.60 -15.53 -1.41
CA ALA A 188 -2.93 -15.86 -0.14
C ALA A 188 -1.96 -17.06 -0.27
N GLY A 189 -2.06 -17.86 -1.33
CA GLY A 189 -1.28 -19.09 -1.54
C GLY A 189 0.15 -18.89 -2.04
N ASN A 190 0.49 -17.70 -2.57
CA ASN A 190 1.84 -17.35 -3.02
C ASN A 190 2.50 -16.25 -2.17
N GLN A 191 1.91 -15.91 -1.02
CA GLN A 191 2.65 -15.19 0.00
C GLN A 191 3.59 -16.18 0.69
N PRO A 192 4.86 -15.84 0.98
CA PRO A 192 5.52 -16.52 2.10
C PRO A 192 4.53 -16.39 3.25
N GLN A 193 4.12 -17.52 3.86
CA GLN A 193 3.20 -17.49 4.99
C GLN A 193 3.63 -16.34 5.88
N ALA A 194 2.77 -15.32 6.03
CA ALA A 194 2.98 -14.35 7.09
C ALA A 194 3.20 -15.19 8.33
N ALA A 195 4.36 -15.03 8.97
CA ALA A 195 4.77 -15.90 10.06
C ALA A 195 3.59 -16.04 11.04
N PRO A 196 3.33 -17.25 11.56
CA PRO A 196 2.16 -17.51 12.39
C PRO A 196 2.08 -16.43 13.49
N THR A 197 0.91 -15.80 13.62
CA THR A 197 0.74 -14.72 14.60
C THR A 197 0.99 -15.28 16.00
N THR A 198 2.05 -14.81 16.66
CA THR A 198 2.39 -15.28 18.00
C THR A 198 1.69 -14.43 19.07
N PRO A 199 1.40 -14.98 20.26
CA PRO A 199 0.89 -14.19 21.38
C PRO A 199 1.79 -13.02 21.75
N GLY A 200 3.11 -13.14 21.52
CA GLY A 200 4.08 -12.07 21.76
C GLY A 200 3.80 -10.84 20.89
N LEU A 201 3.60 -11.03 19.59
CA LEU A 201 3.25 -9.96 18.65
C LEU A 201 1.92 -9.29 19.00
N ILE A 202 0.93 -10.09 19.41
CA ILE A 202 -0.38 -9.57 19.87
C ILE A 202 -0.20 -8.70 21.12
N ILE A 203 0.56 -9.17 22.11
CA ILE A 203 0.87 -8.40 23.32
C ILE A 203 1.55 -7.09 22.95
N GLU A 204 2.57 -7.13 22.10
CA GLU A 204 3.32 -5.95 21.66
C GLU A 204 2.43 -4.91 20.96
N ALA A 205 1.57 -5.34 20.03
CA ALA A 205 0.66 -4.44 19.34
C ALA A 205 -0.32 -3.76 20.32
N ILE A 206 -0.82 -4.51 21.29
CA ILE A 206 -1.79 -4.02 22.28
C ILE A 206 -1.15 -3.05 23.27
N VAL A 207 0.00 -3.38 23.83
CA VAL A 207 0.67 -2.50 24.80
C VAL A 207 1.05 -1.17 24.16
N ASN A 208 1.45 -1.18 22.88
CA ASN A 208 1.70 0.03 22.11
C ASN A 208 0.41 0.85 21.87
N SER A 209 -0.70 0.21 21.50
CA SER A 209 -1.98 0.90 21.25
C SER A 209 -2.65 1.46 22.51
N PHE A 210 -2.41 0.84 23.66
CA PHE A 210 -2.96 1.27 24.95
C PHE A 210 -1.96 2.03 25.83
N GLN A 211 -0.73 2.24 25.36
CA GLN A 211 0.36 2.89 26.12
C GLN A 211 0.60 2.22 27.48
N LEU A 212 0.62 0.89 27.47
CA LEU A 212 0.86 0.03 28.62
C LEU A 212 2.19 -0.69 28.50
N THR A 213 2.57 -1.44 29.53
CA THR A 213 3.69 -2.39 29.46
C THR A 213 3.16 -3.83 29.39
N PRO A 214 3.95 -4.80 28.88
CA PRO A 214 3.59 -6.22 28.93
C PRO A 214 3.28 -6.70 30.36
N SER A 215 4.00 -6.15 31.35
CA SER A 215 3.79 -6.42 32.77
C SER A 215 2.44 -5.92 33.27
N ASP A 216 1.90 -4.83 32.72
CA ASP A 216 0.55 -4.36 33.07
C ASP A 216 -0.53 -5.36 32.63
N LEU A 217 -0.38 -5.97 31.45
CA LEU A 217 -1.31 -6.99 30.96
C LEU A 217 -1.27 -8.26 31.82
N LYS A 218 -0.08 -8.70 32.24
CA LYS A 218 0.09 -9.88 33.11
C LYS A 218 -0.23 -9.58 34.58
N GLY A 219 -0.14 -8.32 34.99
CA GLY A 219 -0.32 -7.87 36.36
C GLY A 219 -1.77 -7.88 36.84
N ARG A 220 -1.96 -7.49 38.11
CA ARG A 220 -3.28 -7.45 38.78
C ARG A 220 -4.01 -6.11 38.66
N LYS A 221 -3.42 -5.11 37.99
CA LYS A 221 -3.97 -3.74 37.85
C LYS A 221 -5.38 -3.77 37.23
N ARG A 222 -6.37 -3.12 37.84
CA ARG A 222 -7.80 -3.22 37.43
C ARG A 222 -8.41 -1.94 36.86
N ASP A 223 -7.59 -0.95 36.48
CA ASP A 223 -8.12 0.24 35.81
C ASP A 223 -8.79 -0.13 34.47
N GLN A 224 -9.72 0.72 34.04
CA GLN A 224 -10.57 0.47 32.88
C GLN A 224 -9.76 0.28 31.59
N ALA A 225 -8.68 1.05 31.40
CA ALA A 225 -7.83 0.95 30.22
C ALA A 225 -7.09 -0.39 30.17
N THR A 226 -6.47 -0.81 31.28
CA THR A 226 -5.78 -2.10 31.36
C THR A 226 -6.74 -3.28 31.29
N ALA A 227 -7.95 -3.16 31.86
CA ALA A 227 -8.98 -4.19 31.74
C ALA A 227 -9.44 -4.37 30.28
N LEU A 228 -9.70 -3.27 29.58
CA LEU A 228 -10.07 -3.30 28.16
C LEU A 228 -8.93 -3.85 27.29
N ALA A 229 -7.70 -3.42 27.51
CA ALA A 229 -6.53 -3.92 26.78
C ALA A 229 -6.37 -5.44 26.92
N ARG A 230 -6.59 -6.00 28.12
CA ARG A 230 -6.59 -7.46 28.33
C ARG A 230 -7.74 -8.17 27.63
N GLN A 231 -8.93 -7.59 27.65
CA GLN A 231 -10.09 -8.17 26.95
C GLN A 231 -9.84 -8.24 25.44
N VAL A 232 -9.27 -7.17 24.88
CA VAL A 232 -8.84 -7.11 23.48
C VAL A 232 -7.72 -8.11 23.19
N ALA A 233 -6.77 -8.31 24.11
CA ALA A 233 -5.73 -9.33 23.97
C ALA A 233 -6.29 -10.76 23.92
N MET A 234 -7.22 -11.08 24.83
CA MET A 234 -7.92 -12.36 24.82
C MET A 234 -8.70 -12.58 23.53
N TYR A 235 -9.32 -11.52 23.01
CA TYR A 235 -10.05 -11.57 21.74
C TYR A 235 -9.12 -11.90 20.57
N PHE A 236 -8.01 -11.17 20.42
CA PHE A 236 -7.06 -11.41 19.33
C PHE A 236 -6.36 -12.75 19.44
N MET A 237 -5.88 -13.14 20.64
CA MET A 237 -5.23 -14.45 20.81
C MET A 237 -6.18 -15.60 20.44
N ARG A 238 -7.48 -15.46 20.71
CA ARG A 238 -8.46 -16.49 20.34
C ARG A 238 -8.74 -16.56 18.84
N GLN A 239 -8.63 -15.43 18.13
CA GLN A 239 -8.94 -15.29 16.71
C GLN A 239 -7.76 -15.59 15.80
N GLU A 240 -6.57 -15.15 16.19
CA GLU A 240 -5.39 -15.12 15.34
C GLU A 240 -4.35 -16.19 15.71
N THR A 241 -4.60 -17.00 16.76
CA THR A 241 -3.71 -18.10 17.20
C THR A 241 -4.50 -19.38 17.51
N ASP A 242 -3.80 -20.52 17.53
CA ASP A 242 -4.36 -21.82 17.90
C ASP A 242 -4.40 -22.07 19.42
N TYR A 243 -4.15 -21.05 20.25
CA TYR A 243 -4.08 -21.21 21.70
C TYR A 243 -5.45 -21.54 22.29
N SER A 244 -5.49 -22.53 23.17
CA SER A 244 -6.66 -22.83 24.00
C SER A 244 -6.95 -21.70 24.99
N LEU A 245 -8.18 -21.64 25.50
CA LEU A 245 -8.57 -20.64 26.52
C LEU A 245 -7.66 -20.68 27.77
N SER A 246 -7.16 -21.86 28.12
CA SER A 246 -6.21 -22.06 29.22
C SER A 246 -4.83 -21.49 28.91
N GLU A 247 -4.33 -21.67 27.69
CA GLU A 247 -3.03 -21.15 27.26
C GLU A 247 -3.07 -19.62 27.13
N ILE A 248 -4.14 -19.05 26.58
CA ILE A 248 -4.38 -17.60 26.55
C ILE A 248 -4.40 -17.03 27.98
N GLY A 249 -5.08 -17.72 28.89
CA GLY A 249 -5.11 -17.34 30.30
C GLY A 249 -3.72 -17.33 30.94
N ARG A 250 -2.89 -18.33 30.64
CA ARG A 250 -1.50 -18.43 31.11
C ARG A 250 -0.64 -17.27 30.59
N GLU A 251 -0.74 -16.95 29.30
CA GLU A 251 0.00 -15.84 28.69
C GLU A 251 -0.33 -14.47 29.31
N LEU A 252 -1.56 -14.28 29.78
CA LEU A 252 -2.04 -13.03 30.38
C LEU A 252 -2.00 -13.03 31.92
N GLY A 253 -1.08 -13.78 32.51
CA GLY A 253 -0.82 -13.78 33.96
C GLY A 253 -1.74 -14.71 34.77
N GLY A 254 -2.05 -15.90 34.23
CA GLY A 254 -2.78 -16.95 34.93
C GLY A 254 -4.28 -16.69 35.08
N ARG A 255 -4.92 -16.12 34.05
CA ARG A 255 -6.38 -15.88 34.05
C ARG A 255 -7.15 -17.18 33.80
N SER A 256 -8.33 -17.29 34.41
CA SER A 256 -9.15 -18.49 34.24
C SER A 256 -9.69 -18.60 32.80
N PRO A 257 -9.86 -19.81 32.24
CA PRO A 257 -10.46 -20.01 30.91
C PRO A 257 -11.84 -19.36 30.77
N ALA A 258 -12.64 -19.35 31.85
CA ALA A 258 -13.94 -18.70 31.88
C ALA A 258 -13.84 -17.18 31.69
N THR A 259 -12.83 -16.54 32.30
CA THR A 259 -12.55 -15.11 32.10
C THR A 259 -12.19 -14.81 30.65
N VAL A 260 -11.37 -15.67 30.03
CA VAL A 260 -10.98 -15.52 28.61
C VAL A 260 -12.20 -15.65 27.70
N SER A 261 -13.04 -16.66 27.93
CA SER A 261 -14.29 -16.86 27.18
C SER A 261 -15.23 -15.66 27.28
N HIS A 262 -15.47 -15.17 28.49
CA HIS A 262 -16.33 -14.01 28.72
C HIS A 262 -15.76 -12.73 28.06
N ALA A 263 -14.45 -12.52 28.15
CA ALA A 263 -13.78 -11.38 27.51
C ALA A 263 -13.93 -11.42 25.98
N TYR A 264 -13.71 -12.59 25.39
CA TYR A 264 -13.88 -12.81 23.96
C TYR A 264 -15.31 -12.49 23.49
N GLN A 265 -16.33 -13.06 24.16
CA GLN A 265 -17.74 -12.83 23.82
C GLN A 265 -18.12 -11.35 23.94
N LYS A 266 -17.65 -10.70 25.02
CA LYS A 266 -17.90 -9.28 25.25
C LYS A 266 -17.34 -8.42 24.13
N ILE A 267 -16.07 -8.59 23.76
CA ILE A 267 -15.44 -7.81 22.69
C ILE A 267 -16.11 -8.10 21.35
N ALA A 268 -16.43 -9.36 21.04
CA ALA A 268 -17.15 -9.73 19.83
C ALA A 268 -18.51 -9.01 19.69
N SER A 269 -19.25 -8.89 20.80
CA SER A 269 -20.50 -8.14 20.86
C SER A 269 -20.29 -6.63 20.76
N ASP A 270 -19.32 -6.09 21.51
CA ASP A 270 -19.08 -4.65 21.60
C ASP A 270 -18.57 -4.07 20.27
N ILE A 271 -17.82 -4.84 19.46
CA ILE A 271 -17.35 -4.41 18.12
C ILE A 271 -18.53 -4.02 17.22
N SER A 272 -19.64 -4.76 17.30
CA SER A 272 -20.81 -4.52 16.44
C SER A 272 -21.57 -3.26 16.84
N ASN A 273 -21.50 -2.89 18.12
CA ASN A 273 -22.32 -1.83 18.71
C ASN A 273 -21.53 -0.56 19.07
N ASN A 274 -20.20 -0.57 18.93
CA ASN A 274 -19.32 0.54 19.33
C ASN A 274 -18.33 0.89 18.19
N PRO A 275 -18.68 1.86 17.31
CA PRO A 275 -17.83 2.26 16.20
C PRO A 275 -16.42 2.75 16.60
N PRO A 276 -16.23 3.50 17.70
CA PRO A 276 -14.89 3.81 18.22
C PRO A 276 -14.06 2.56 18.57
N LEU A 277 -14.66 1.57 19.24
CA LEU A 277 -13.96 0.32 19.58
C LEU A 277 -13.62 -0.48 18.33
N ARG A 278 -14.53 -0.56 17.36
CA ARG A 278 -14.30 -1.23 16.07
C ARG A 278 -13.11 -0.63 15.33
N ARG A 279 -13.02 0.71 15.24
CA ARG A 279 -11.87 1.40 14.64
C ARG A 279 -10.57 1.05 15.35
N LYS A 280 -10.55 1.12 16.69
CA LYS A 280 -9.36 0.78 17.48
C LYS A 280 -8.92 -0.67 17.28
N ILE A 281 -9.85 -1.61 17.16
CA ILE A 281 -9.55 -3.03 16.90
C ILE A 281 -8.98 -3.22 15.50
N LEU A 282 -9.53 -2.55 14.48
CA LEU A 282 -8.98 -2.59 13.12
C LEU A 282 -7.54 -2.05 13.06
N GLU A 283 -7.26 -0.93 13.75
CA GLU A 283 -5.90 -0.38 13.86
C GLU A 283 -4.92 -1.38 14.52
N ILE A 284 -5.33 -2.02 15.61
CA ILE A 284 -4.51 -3.03 16.29
C ILE A 284 -4.27 -4.24 15.38
N GLN A 285 -5.29 -4.69 14.65
CA GLN A 285 -5.18 -5.82 13.72
C GLN A 285 -4.21 -5.51 12.57
N GLN A 286 -4.27 -4.30 12.03
CA GLN A 286 -3.29 -3.84 11.03
C GLN A 286 -1.87 -3.84 11.60
N ARG A 287 -1.70 -3.34 12.84
CA ARG A 287 -0.40 -3.33 13.49
C ARG A 287 0.17 -4.73 13.71
N ILE A 288 -0.64 -5.69 14.18
CA ILE A 288 -0.23 -7.10 14.34
C ILE A 288 0.31 -7.67 13.01
N LYS A 289 -0.38 -7.42 11.90
CA LYS A 289 0.01 -7.91 10.57
C LYS A 289 1.24 -7.21 9.99
N SER A 290 1.60 -6.03 10.51
CA SER A 290 2.75 -5.24 10.05
C SER A 290 4.05 -5.49 10.82
N LEU A 291 3.97 -6.16 11.99
CA LEU A 291 5.15 -6.44 12.81
C LEU A 291 5.91 -7.64 12.24
N PRO A 292 7.21 -7.51 11.87
CA PRO A 292 8.04 -8.66 11.51
C PRO A 292 8.28 -9.53 12.75
N GLU A 293 8.46 -10.85 12.58
CA GLU A 293 8.98 -11.70 13.65
C GLU A 293 10.34 -11.15 14.08
N ASN A 294 10.44 -10.66 15.32
CA ASN A 294 11.74 -10.45 15.94
C ASN A 294 12.34 -11.84 16.21
N GLU A 295 13.39 -12.21 15.48
CA GLU A 295 14.26 -13.34 15.86
C GLU A 295 14.67 -13.19 17.34
N PRO A 296 14.79 -14.30 18.08
CA PRO A 296 15.19 -14.25 19.48
C PRO A 296 16.54 -13.54 19.58
N ARG A 297 16.58 -12.47 20.37
CA ARG A 297 17.85 -11.87 20.81
C ARG A 297 18.59 -12.91 21.64
N LEU A 298 19.59 -13.54 21.03
CA LEU A 298 20.66 -14.28 21.71
C LEU A 298 21.45 -13.36 22.64
#